data_AF-A0AAU7GCC6-F1
#
_entry.id   AF-A0AAU7GCC6-F1
#
_cell.length_a   1.000
_cell.length_b   1.000
_cell.length_c   1.000
_cell.angle_alpha   90.00
_cell.angle_beta   90.00
_cell.angle_gamma   90.00
#
_symmetry.space_group_name_H-M   'P 1'
#
loop_
_entity.id
_entity.type
_entity.pdbx_description
1 polymer ?
#
loop_
_entity_poly.entity_id
_entity_poly.type
_entity_poly.pdbx_seq_one_letter_code
_entity_poly.pdbx_strand_id
1 'polypeptide(L)'
;MQWWNDFVDWLSSSAAQPAVFNAVVLAVAVIISGLIAAWIARGALRGLLSRSDRQQKASAIAALVDAATEASVWNSLTPAEQILSDRAVGQADIQVRLLPIKGAGIAANWAGHQLAEMKRASATFGYQLDPAIAEFRDRLIEWQNNPRRARKIFQSDLERWRFENTDAERSLISQQDAWVAQQHHEQYTPVPANADAQAQVPAAAAAEDTVVSPFTTAQGDGSDTAPTPRLGQPV
;
A
#
# COMPACT_ATOMS: atom_id res chain seq x y z
N MET A 1 -56.90 -44.50 -18.76
CA MET A 1 -58.11 -43.65 -18.74
C MET A 1 -58.96 -43.97 -17.51
N GLN A 2 -59.40 -45.21 -17.27
CA GLN A 2 -60.17 -45.58 -16.06
C GLN A 2 -59.46 -45.24 -14.74
N TRP A 3 -58.17 -45.61 -14.59
CA TRP A 3 -57.41 -45.32 -13.36
C TRP A 3 -57.37 -43.83 -12.95
N TRP A 4 -57.44 -42.93 -13.95
CA TRP A 4 -57.46 -41.50 -13.71
C TRP A 4 -58.82 -41.04 -13.18
N ASN A 5 -59.90 -41.55 -13.76
CA ASN A 5 -61.26 -41.26 -13.28
C ASN A 5 -61.50 -41.83 -11.88
N ASP A 6 -61.07 -43.07 -11.62
CA ASP A 6 -61.21 -43.72 -10.32
C ASP A 6 -60.48 -42.93 -9.21
N PHE A 7 -59.33 -42.35 -9.53
CA PHE A 7 -58.59 -41.47 -8.63
C PHE A 7 -59.34 -40.16 -8.34
N VAL A 8 -59.87 -39.51 -9.38
CA VAL A 8 -60.60 -38.24 -9.25
C VAL A 8 -61.92 -38.43 -8.49
N ASP A 9 -62.61 -39.55 -8.72
CA ASP A 9 -63.84 -39.91 -8.02
C ASP A 9 -63.59 -40.21 -6.54
N TRP A 10 -62.52 -40.95 -6.22
CA TRP A 10 -62.09 -41.16 -4.85
C TRP A 10 -61.72 -39.84 -4.16
N LEU A 11 -60.93 -38.99 -4.82
CA LEU A 11 -60.46 -37.70 -4.27
C LEU A 11 -61.64 -36.77 -3.92
N SER A 12 -62.72 -36.86 -4.69
CA SER A 12 -63.94 -36.07 -4.51
C SER A 12 -64.94 -36.71 -3.52
N SER A 13 -64.68 -37.94 -3.06
CA SER A 13 -65.55 -38.66 -2.14
C SER A 13 -65.46 -38.14 -0.70
N SER A 14 -66.55 -38.25 0.06
CA SER A 14 -66.60 -37.85 1.48
C SER A 14 -65.64 -38.68 2.36
N ALA A 15 -65.34 -39.92 2.00
CA ALA A 15 -64.41 -40.78 2.72
C ALA A 15 -62.93 -40.34 2.59
N ALA A 16 -62.57 -39.64 1.50
CA ALA A 16 -61.21 -39.15 1.28
C ALA A 16 -60.93 -37.80 1.95
N GLN A 17 -61.95 -37.06 2.38
CA GLN A 17 -61.81 -35.72 2.97
C GLN A 17 -60.77 -35.64 4.11
N PRO A 18 -60.72 -36.56 5.10
CA PRO A 18 -59.72 -36.50 6.16
C PRO A 18 -58.29 -36.73 5.65
N ALA A 19 -58.11 -37.62 4.67
CA ALA A 19 -56.81 -37.92 4.08
C ALA A 19 -56.30 -36.73 3.23
N VAL A 20 -57.18 -36.14 2.40
CA VAL A 20 -56.87 -34.94 1.61
C VAL A 20 -56.53 -33.76 2.52
N PHE A 21 -57.30 -33.54 3.59
CA PHE A 21 -57.01 -32.49 4.56
C PHE A 21 -55.63 -32.66 5.20
N ASN A 22 -55.30 -33.87 5.69
CA ASN A 22 -53.99 -34.15 6.27
C ASN A 22 -52.84 -33.95 5.27
N ALA A 23 -53.04 -34.38 4.02
CA ALA A 23 -52.05 -34.18 2.95
C ALA A 23 -51.81 -32.68 2.67
N VAL A 24 -52.89 -31.88 2.61
CA VAL A 24 -52.80 -30.42 2.42
C VAL A 24 -52.11 -29.77 3.62
N VAL A 25 -52.46 -30.13 4.85
CA VAL A 25 -51.82 -29.60 6.06
C VAL A 25 -50.33 -29.92 6.07
N LEU A 26 -49.94 -31.14 5.71
CA LEU A 26 -48.52 -31.53 5.62
C LEU A 26 -47.79 -30.73 4.54
N ALA A 27 -48.39 -30.59 3.35
CA ALA A 27 -47.83 -29.77 2.28
C ALA A 27 -47.62 -28.31 2.71
N VAL A 28 -48.62 -27.71 3.36
CA VAL A 28 -48.53 -26.33 3.90
C VAL A 28 -47.47 -26.24 4.99
N ALA A 29 -47.39 -27.21 5.90
CA ALA A 29 -46.37 -27.24 6.95
C ALA A 29 -44.95 -27.29 6.37
N VAL A 30 -44.73 -28.11 5.34
CA VAL A 30 -43.43 -28.20 4.64
C VAL A 30 -43.10 -26.87 3.95
N ILE A 31 -44.06 -26.26 3.27
CA ILE A 31 -43.85 -24.96 2.59
C ILE A 31 -43.49 -23.88 3.61
N ILE A 32 -44.25 -23.77 4.71
CA ILE A 32 -44.00 -22.77 5.77
C ILE A 32 -42.65 -23.02 6.42
N SER A 33 -42.33 -24.28 6.75
CA SER A 33 -41.03 -24.65 7.33
C SER A 33 -39.87 -24.24 6.41
N GLY A 34 -39.98 -24.52 5.10
CA GLY A 34 -38.99 -24.13 4.10
C GLY A 34 -38.84 -22.61 3.98
N LEU A 35 -39.95 -21.86 4.01
CA LEU A 35 -39.93 -20.39 3.97
C LEU A 35 -39.23 -19.79 5.19
N ILE A 36 -39.53 -20.30 6.39
CA ILE A 36 -38.90 -19.85 7.64
C ILE A 36 -37.41 -20.17 7.62
N ALA A 37 -37.04 -21.40 7.24
CA ALA A 37 -35.64 -21.80 7.13
C ALA A 37 -34.86 -20.91 6.15
N ALA A 38 -35.44 -20.61 4.98
CA ALA A 38 -34.82 -19.72 3.99
C ALA A 38 -34.64 -18.29 4.52
N TRP A 39 -35.61 -17.78 5.28
CA TRP A 39 -35.51 -16.46 5.91
C TRP A 39 -34.38 -16.38 6.94
N ILE A 40 -34.27 -17.38 7.82
CA ILE A 40 -33.21 -17.46 8.83
C ILE A 40 -31.84 -17.55 8.14
N ALA A 41 -31.70 -18.43 7.14
CA ALA A 41 -30.46 -18.60 6.39
C ALA A 41 -30.02 -17.29 5.73
N ARG A 42 -30.97 -16.55 5.12
CA ARG A 42 -30.68 -15.26 4.49
C ARG A 42 -30.24 -14.20 5.51
N GLY A 43 -30.86 -14.18 6.69
CA GLY A 43 -30.47 -13.31 7.80
C GLY A 43 -29.06 -13.61 8.30
N ALA A 44 -28.76 -14.89 8.54
CA ALA A 44 -27.45 -15.35 8.99
C ALA A 44 -26.34 -15.00 7.98
N LEU A 45 -26.58 -15.24 6.69
CA LEU A 45 -25.61 -14.93 5.63
C LEU A 45 -25.30 -13.44 5.52
N ARG A 46 -26.33 -12.59 5.60
CA ARG A 46 -26.15 -11.12 5.64
C ARG A 46 -25.36 -10.68 6.88
N GLY A 47 -25.65 -11.28 8.03
CA GLY A 47 -24.91 -11.04 9.27
C GLY A 47 -23.43 -11.38 9.13
N LEU A 48 -23.12 -12.57 8.61
CA LEU A 48 -21.75 -13.03 8.37
C LEU A 48 -20.99 -12.12 7.40
N LEU A 49 -21.61 -11.75 6.27
CA LEU A 49 -21.00 -10.84 5.30
C LEU A 49 -20.70 -9.47 5.94
N SER A 50 -21.64 -8.92 6.72
CA SER A 50 -21.43 -7.63 7.39
C SER A 50 -20.31 -7.67 8.45
N ARG A 51 -20.15 -8.80 9.15
CA ARG A 51 -19.06 -9.00 10.11
C ARG A 51 -17.73 -9.13 9.40
N SER A 52 -17.67 -9.92 8.33
CA SER A 52 -16.46 -10.10 7.51
C SER A 52 -16.00 -8.78 6.89
N ASP A 53 -16.92 -7.98 6.34
CA ASP A 53 -16.61 -6.65 5.79
C ASP A 53 -16.06 -5.69 6.86
N ARG A 54 -16.66 -5.66 8.07
CA ARG A 54 -16.14 -4.86 9.19
C ARG A 54 -14.75 -5.33 9.64
N GLN A 55 -14.52 -6.64 9.68
CA GLN A 55 -13.24 -7.23 10.06
C GLN A 55 -12.14 -6.91 9.04
N GLN A 56 -12.41 -7.05 7.73
CA GLN A 56 -11.46 -6.71 6.66
C GLN A 56 -11.05 -5.23 6.73
N LYS A 57 -12.01 -4.33 6.98
CA LYS A 57 -11.73 -2.90 7.13
C LYS A 57 -10.87 -2.62 8.35
N ALA A 58 -11.20 -3.22 9.49
CA ALA A 58 -10.43 -3.06 10.72
C ALA A 58 -9.01 -3.62 10.58
N SER A 59 -8.85 -4.79 9.95
CA SER A 59 -7.53 -5.40 9.75
C SER A 59 -6.63 -4.58 8.82
N ALA A 60 -7.18 -4.02 7.75
CA ALA A 60 -6.42 -3.17 6.83
C ALA A 60 -5.97 -1.85 7.49
N ILE A 61 -6.82 -1.24 8.31
CA ILE A 61 -6.44 -0.04 9.08
C ILE A 61 -5.39 -0.39 10.14
N ALA A 62 -5.57 -1.51 10.86
CA ALA A 62 -4.59 -1.97 11.82
C ALA A 62 -3.22 -2.23 11.17
N ALA A 63 -3.19 -2.87 9.99
CA ALA A 63 -1.96 -3.09 9.23
C ALA A 63 -1.26 -1.79 8.82
N LEU A 64 -2.01 -0.75 8.42
CA LEU A 64 -1.42 0.56 8.14
C LEU A 64 -0.84 1.24 9.40
N VAL A 65 -1.53 1.14 10.53
CA VAL A 65 -1.09 1.76 11.78
C VAL A 65 0.13 1.03 12.36
N ASP A 66 0.17 -0.29 12.22
CA ASP A 66 1.34 -1.11 12.55
C ASP A 66 2.55 -0.70 11.69
N ALA A 67 2.34 -0.61 10.37
CA ALA A 67 3.35 -0.12 9.43
C ALA A 67 3.81 1.33 9.75
N ALA A 68 2.92 2.20 10.23
CA ALA A 68 3.28 3.55 10.68
C ALA A 68 4.17 3.53 11.93
N THR A 69 3.91 2.60 12.84
CA THR A 69 4.72 2.41 14.04
C THR A 69 6.13 1.96 13.65
N GLU A 70 6.26 0.97 12.76
CA GLU A 70 7.58 0.56 12.25
C GLU A 70 8.28 1.66 11.45
N ALA A 71 7.55 2.43 10.64
CA ALA A 71 8.11 3.55 9.88
C ALA A 71 8.69 4.63 10.81
N SER A 72 8.04 4.90 11.94
CA SER A 72 8.51 5.91 12.91
C SER A 72 9.84 5.56 13.57
N VAL A 73 10.20 4.28 13.62
CA VAL A 73 11.45 3.78 14.20
C VAL A 73 12.41 3.22 13.14
N TRP A 74 12.14 3.45 11.86
CA TRP A 74 12.83 2.80 10.74
C TRP A 74 14.36 2.94 10.78
N ASN A 75 14.88 4.12 11.15
CA ASN A 75 16.32 4.36 11.24
C ASN A 75 17.01 3.61 12.40
N SER A 76 16.24 3.12 13.38
CA SER A 76 16.75 2.30 14.50
C SER A 76 16.70 0.80 14.20
N LEU A 77 15.99 0.39 13.16
CA LEU A 77 15.87 -1.01 12.73
C LEU A 77 17.16 -1.49 12.05
N THR A 78 17.46 -2.78 12.18
CA THR A 78 18.52 -3.41 11.40
C THR A 78 18.17 -3.46 9.90
N PRO A 79 19.15 -3.59 8.99
CA PRO A 79 18.86 -3.66 7.55
C PRO A 79 17.88 -4.78 7.14
N ALA A 80 17.92 -5.92 7.85
CA ALA A 80 16.99 -7.02 7.60
C ALA A 80 15.55 -6.66 8.02
N GLU A 81 15.38 -6.00 9.16
CA GLU A 81 14.08 -5.52 9.65
C GLU A 81 13.53 -4.40 8.77
N GLN A 82 14.37 -3.53 8.22
CA GLN A 82 13.96 -2.49 7.29
C GLN A 82 13.29 -3.07 6.03
N ILE A 83 13.83 -4.16 5.47
CA ILE A 83 13.24 -4.84 4.31
C ILE A 83 11.88 -5.46 4.67
N LEU A 84 11.76 -6.05 5.85
CA LEU A 84 10.50 -6.62 6.33
C LEU A 84 9.46 -5.51 6.52
N SER A 85 9.86 -4.37 7.08
CA SER A 85 9.00 -3.22 7.28
C SER A 85 8.52 -2.62 5.95
N ASP A 86 9.42 -2.46 4.98
CA ASP A 86 9.05 -1.98 3.65
C ASP A 86 8.07 -2.96 2.95
N ARG A 87 8.22 -4.26 3.17
CA ARG A 87 7.25 -5.26 2.70
C ARG A 87 5.91 -5.14 3.43
N ALA A 88 5.92 -4.93 4.75
CA ALA A 88 4.70 -4.77 5.55
C ALA A 88 3.90 -3.53 5.09
N VAL A 89 4.57 -2.40 4.84
CA VAL A 89 3.98 -1.20 4.22
C VAL A 89 3.34 -1.53 2.88
N GLY A 90 4.05 -2.24 2.00
CA GLY A 90 3.52 -2.65 0.69
C GLY A 90 2.29 -3.56 0.80
N GLN A 91 2.28 -4.52 1.73
CA GLN A 91 1.11 -5.38 1.96
C GLN A 91 -0.08 -4.59 2.52
N ALA A 92 0.15 -3.67 3.46
CA ALA A 92 -0.90 -2.82 4.02
C ALA A 92 -1.51 -1.90 2.94
N ASP A 93 -0.71 -1.29 2.06
CA ASP A 93 -1.20 -0.50 0.92
C ASP A 93 -2.10 -1.32 -0.01
N ILE A 94 -1.68 -2.53 -0.38
CA ILE A 94 -2.48 -3.43 -1.22
C ILE A 94 -3.82 -3.75 -0.54
N GLN A 95 -3.79 -4.13 0.75
CA GLN A 95 -5.02 -4.43 1.49
C GLN A 95 -6.00 -3.27 1.47
N VAL A 96 -5.51 -2.05 1.68
CA VAL A 96 -6.35 -0.83 1.69
C VAL A 96 -6.95 -0.56 0.32
N ARG A 97 -6.17 -0.71 -0.76
CA ARG A 97 -6.66 -0.51 -2.14
C ARG A 97 -7.74 -1.51 -2.53
N LEU A 98 -7.68 -2.72 -1.98
CA LEU A 98 -8.66 -3.78 -2.23
C LEU A 98 -9.96 -3.62 -1.41
N LEU A 99 -10.00 -2.71 -0.44
CA LEU A 99 -11.20 -2.50 0.36
C LEU A 99 -12.37 -1.98 -0.48
N PRO A 100 -13.60 -2.48 -0.27
CA PRO A 100 -14.82 -1.98 -0.91
C PRO A 100 -15.31 -0.66 -0.27
N ILE A 101 -14.41 0.32 -0.13
CA ILE A 101 -14.69 1.66 0.43
C ILE A 101 -14.45 2.72 -0.64
N LYS A 102 -15.33 3.73 -0.68
CA LYS A 102 -15.15 4.89 -1.56
C LYS A 102 -13.85 5.63 -1.24
N GLY A 103 -13.03 5.83 -2.26
CA GLY A 103 -11.77 6.57 -2.11
C GLY A 103 -10.64 5.74 -1.51
N ALA A 104 -10.74 4.40 -1.46
CA ALA A 104 -9.67 3.51 -1.01
C ALA A 104 -8.31 3.83 -1.66
N GLY A 105 -8.25 3.98 -2.98
CA GLY A 105 -7.00 4.34 -3.67
C GLY A 105 -6.43 5.72 -3.27
N ILE A 106 -7.30 6.68 -2.94
CA ILE A 106 -6.87 8.01 -2.47
C ILE A 106 -6.35 7.92 -1.03
N ALA A 107 -7.06 7.19 -0.17
CA ALA A 107 -6.62 6.94 1.20
C ALA A 107 -5.27 6.19 1.22
N ALA A 108 -5.08 5.22 0.33
CA ALA A 108 -3.82 4.51 0.15
C ALA A 108 -2.68 5.45 -0.29
N ASN A 109 -2.90 6.31 -1.29
CA ASN A 109 -1.90 7.30 -1.70
C ASN A 109 -1.56 8.29 -0.57
N TRP A 110 -2.57 8.78 0.14
CA TRP A 110 -2.41 9.67 1.28
C TRP A 110 -1.62 8.99 2.41
N ALA A 111 -1.96 7.73 2.72
CA ALA A 111 -1.26 6.96 3.73
C ALA A 111 0.19 6.67 3.34
N GLY A 112 0.45 6.32 2.07
CA GLY A 112 1.80 6.12 1.57
C GLY A 112 2.68 7.36 1.72
N HIS A 113 2.12 8.56 1.51
CA HIS A 113 2.85 9.80 1.75
C HIS A 113 3.15 10.02 3.24
N GLN A 114 2.14 9.85 4.12
CA GLN A 114 2.35 9.98 5.58
C GLN A 114 3.37 8.98 6.12
N LEU A 115 3.34 7.74 5.64
CA LEU A 115 4.33 6.73 6.02
C LEU A 115 5.75 7.11 5.56
N ALA A 116 5.89 7.67 4.35
CA ALA A 116 7.17 8.17 3.87
C ALA A 116 7.69 9.34 4.71
N GLU A 117 6.81 10.26 5.11
CA GLU A 117 7.15 11.38 5.99
C GLU A 117 7.54 10.90 7.40
N MET A 118 6.80 9.95 7.99
CA MET A 118 7.17 9.32 9.27
C MET A 118 8.53 8.60 9.18
N LYS A 119 8.75 7.86 8.09
CA LYS A 119 10.03 7.20 7.81
C LYS A 119 11.17 8.20 7.71
N ARG A 120 10.97 9.33 7.02
CA ARG A 120 11.95 10.41 6.93
C ARG A 120 12.21 11.07 8.29
N ALA A 121 11.15 11.35 9.04
CA ALA A 121 11.22 11.96 10.36
C ALA A 121 11.83 11.04 11.43
N SER A 122 11.81 9.72 11.25
CA SER A 122 12.39 8.74 12.18
C SER A 122 13.87 8.99 12.47
N ALA A 123 14.61 9.52 11.48
CA ALA A 123 16.02 9.85 11.64
C ALA A 123 16.27 11.02 12.61
N THR A 124 15.28 11.91 12.80
CA THR A 124 15.41 13.14 13.58
C THR A 124 14.59 13.13 14.87
N PHE A 125 13.41 12.49 14.86
CA PHE A 125 12.39 12.61 15.91
C PHE A 125 11.95 11.26 16.48
N GLY A 126 12.82 10.23 16.46
CA GLY A 126 12.55 8.83 16.79
C GLY A 126 11.32 8.54 17.68
N TYR A 127 11.29 9.03 18.94
CA TYR A 127 10.19 8.75 19.88
C TYR A 127 9.09 9.84 19.96
N GLN A 128 9.24 10.96 19.27
CA GLN A 128 8.26 12.06 19.29
C GLN A 128 7.18 11.92 18.21
N LEU A 129 7.15 10.79 17.51
CA LEU A 129 6.20 10.51 16.44
C LEU A 129 4.87 9.92 16.93
N ASP A 130 4.74 9.59 18.22
CA ASP A 130 3.49 9.07 18.81
C ASP A 130 2.26 9.95 18.51
N PRO A 131 2.31 11.30 18.61
CA PRO A 131 1.16 12.14 18.25
C PRO A 131 0.83 12.06 16.76
N ALA A 132 1.83 11.94 15.88
CA ALA A 132 1.62 11.83 14.45
C ALA A 132 0.97 10.48 14.08
N ILE A 133 1.38 9.39 14.74
CA ILE A 133 0.76 8.07 14.59
C ILE A 133 -0.69 8.10 15.08
N ALA A 134 -0.96 8.77 16.20
CA ALA A 134 -2.31 8.92 16.72
C ALA A 134 -3.22 9.68 15.74
N GLU A 135 -2.76 10.82 15.19
CA GLU A 135 -3.51 11.57 14.18
C GLU A 135 -3.73 10.72 12.91
N PHE A 136 -2.70 10.01 12.46
CA PHE A 136 -2.78 9.13 11.30
C PHE A 136 -3.88 8.06 11.48
N ARG A 137 -3.86 7.35 12.61
CA ARG A 137 -4.90 6.38 12.98
C ARG A 137 -6.28 7.03 13.00
N ASP A 138 -6.42 8.17 13.65
CA ASP A 138 -7.71 8.81 13.85
C ASP A 138 -8.31 9.29 12.52
N ARG A 139 -7.47 9.74 11.57
CA ARG A 139 -7.88 10.06 10.19
C ARG A 139 -8.30 8.83 9.40
N LEU A 140 -7.64 7.68 9.58
CA LEU A 140 -8.06 6.42 8.96
C LEU A 140 -9.40 5.92 9.53
N ILE A 141 -9.62 6.07 10.84
CA ILE A 141 -10.90 5.75 11.49
C ILE A 141 -12.00 6.69 10.98
N GLU A 142 -11.74 8.00 10.87
CA GLU A 142 -12.70 8.94 10.29
C GLU A 142 -13.00 8.62 8.83
N TRP A 143 -12.02 8.15 8.06
CA TRP A 143 -12.25 7.66 6.70
C TRP A 143 -13.12 6.39 6.67
N GLN A 144 -12.90 5.45 7.58
CA GLN A 144 -13.74 4.26 7.70
C GLN A 144 -15.20 4.62 7.99
N ASN A 145 -15.42 5.59 8.87
CA ASN A 145 -16.75 6.05 9.29
C ASN A 145 -17.42 6.93 8.22
N ASN A 146 -16.68 7.87 7.64
CA ASN A 146 -17.17 8.91 6.75
C ASN A 146 -16.33 9.00 5.45
N PRO A 147 -16.33 7.96 4.59
CA PRO A 147 -15.38 7.85 3.48
C PRO A 147 -15.53 8.96 2.43
N ARG A 148 -16.74 9.47 2.22
CA ARG A 148 -16.98 10.59 1.29
C ARG A 148 -16.36 11.89 1.75
N ARG A 149 -16.38 12.16 3.06
CA ARG A 149 -15.82 13.38 3.65
C ARG A 149 -14.31 13.29 3.71
N ALA A 150 -13.80 12.21 4.30
CA ALA A 150 -12.37 11.98 4.43
C ALA A 150 -11.66 11.93 3.07
N ARG A 151 -12.29 11.35 2.04
CA ARG A 151 -11.75 11.40 0.67
C ARG A 151 -11.42 12.83 0.22
N LYS A 152 -12.29 13.80 0.49
CA LYS A 152 -12.05 15.20 0.10
C LYS A 152 -10.87 15.79 0.86
N ILE A 153 -10.76 15.49 2.15
CA ILE A 153 -9.65 15.93 3.01
C ILE A 153 -8.34 15.34 2.51
N PHE A 154 -8.31 14.03 2.22
CA PHE A 154 -7.12 13.37 1.67
C PHE A 154 -6.74 13.90 0.29
N GLN A 155 -7.71 14.20 -0.57
CA GLN A 155 -7.45 14.85 -1.86
C GLN A 155 -6.83 16.24 -1.66
N SER A 156 -7.39 17.06 -0.77
CA SER A 156 -6.82 18.39 -0.50
C SER A 156 -5.42 18.33 0.11
N ASP A 157 -5.15 17.35 0.98
CA ASP A 157 -3.81 17.15 1.54
C ASP A 157 -2.81 16.73 0.46
N LEU A 158 -3.18 15.76 -0.39
CA LEU A 158 -2.36 15.33 -1.53
C LEU A 158 -2.08 16.47 -2.52
N GLU A 159 -3.08 17.30 -2.80
CA GLU A 159 -2.92 18.49 -3.63
C GLU A 159 -1.98 19.50 -2.98
N ARG A 160 -2.15 19.78 -1.68
CA ARG A 160 -1.26 20.67 -0.91
C ARG A 160 0.19 20.20 -0.99
N TRP A 161 0.46 18.92 -0.71
CA TRP A 161 1.81 18.36 -0.75
C TRP A 161 2.42 18.40 -2.16
N ARG A 162 1.60 18.23 -3.21
CA ARG A 162 2.07 18.35 -4.59
C ARG A 162 2.57 19.77 -4.88
N PHE A 163 1.89 20.79 -4.39
CA PHE A 163 2.32 22.18 -4.55
C PHE A 163 3.58 22.46 -3.73
N GLU A 164 3.63 22.04 -2.46
CA GLU A 164 4.80 22.18 -1.59
C GLU A 164 6.07 21.56 -2.20
N ASN A 165 5.96 20.36 -2.78
CA ASN A 165 7.09 19.70 -3.45
C ASN A 165 7.55 20.45 -4.72
N THR A 166 6.62 21.00 -5.49
CA THR A 166 6.94 21.74 -6.72
C THR A 166 7.70 23.03 -6.40
N ASP A 167 7.31 23.73 -5.33
CA ASP A 167 7.99 24.94 -4.88
C ASP A 167 9.38 24.63 -4.30
N ALA A 168 9.50 23.55 -3.52
CA ALA A 168 10.78 23.08 -3.00
C ALA A 168 11.75 22.71 -4.13
N GLU A 169 11.30 21.97 -5.14
CA GLU A 169 12.11 21.58 -6.30
C GLU A 169 12.58 22.80 -7.11
N ARG A 170 11.68 23.76 -7.35
CA ARG A 170 12.04 25.02 -8.01
C ARG A 170 13.12 25.79 -7.22
N SER A 171 13.02 25.80 -5.89
CA SER A 171 14.02 26.46 -5.04
C SER A 171 15.39 25.77 -5.11
N LEU A 172 15.44 24.44 -5.17
CA LEU A 172 16.69 23.67 -5.29
C LEU A 172 17.36 23.90 -6.64
N ILE A 173 16.58 23.93 -7.73
CA ILE A 173 17.08 24.26 -9.07
C ILE A 173 17.68 25.68 -9.06
N SER A 174 16.98 26.66 -8.48
CA SER A 174 17.50 28.03 -8.40
C SER A 174 18.79 28.16 -7.58
N GLN A 175 18.94 27.37 -6.52
CA GLN A 175 20.16 27.32 -5.71
C GLN A 175 21.30 26.65 -6.49
N GLN A 176 21.01 25.60 -7.24
CA GLN A 176 21.98 24.96 -8.12
C GLN A 176 22.46 25.93 -9.21
N ASP A 177 21.55 26.66 -9.87
CA ASP A 177 21.90 27.67 -10.87
C ASP A 177 22.75 28.80 -10.28
N ALA A 178 22.41 29.28 -9.08
CA ALA A 178 23.19 30.30 -8.38
C ALA A 178 24.59 29.80 -7.99
N TRP A 179 24.69 28.55 -7.53
CA TRP A 179 25.99 27.93 -7.21
C TRP A 179 26.85 27.75 -8.45
N VAL A 180 26.28 27.29 -9.56
CA VAL A 180 26.96 27.19 -10.85
C VAL A 180 27.42 28.58 -11.33
N ALA A 181 26.57 29.60 -11.22
CA ALA A 181 26.93 30.98 -11.58
C ALA A 181 28.08 31.54 -10.72
N GLN A 182 28.12 31.23 -9.41
CA GLN A 182 29.22 31.61 -8.53
C GLN A 182 30.53 30.92 -8.93
N GLN A 183 30.51 29.61 -9.19
CA GLN A 183 31.68 28.86 -9.65
C GLN A 183 32.20 29.39 -11.00
N HIS A 184 31.32 29.72 -11.95
CA HIS A 184 31.72 30.36 -13.21
C HIS A 184 32.29 31.77 -12.98
N HIS A 185 31.73 32.56 -12.06
CA HIS A 185 32.28 33.88 -11.75
C HIS A 185 33.69 33.77 -11.15
N GLU A 186 33.94 32.82 -10.24
CA GLU A 186 35.25 32.59 -9.64
C GLU A 186 36.29 32.08 -10.65
N GLN A 187 35.91 31.20 -11.59
CA GLN A 187 36.81 30.67 -12.62
C GLN A 187 37.14 31.67 -13.73
N TYR A 188 36.26 32.65 -13.99
CA TYR A 188 36.42 33.65 -15.06
C TYR A 188 36.63 35.07 -14.53
N THR A 189 36.84 35.27 -13.22
CA THR A 189 37.29 36.57 -12.69
C THR A 189 38.67 36.84 -13.29
N PRO A 190 38.82 37.86 -14.16
CA PRO A 190 40.13 38.22 -14.67
C PRO A 190 40.94 38.74 -13.48
N VAL A 191 42.05 38.07 -13.16
CA VAL A 191 43.10 38.68 -12.35
C VAL A 191 43.38 40.04 -12.96
N PRO A 192 43.31 41.15 -12.21
CA PRO A 192 43.63 42.46 -12.77
C PRO A 192 45.04 42.38 -13.32
N ALA A 193 45.16 42.61 -14.62
CA ALA A 193 46.41 42.70 -15.32
C ALA A 193 47.18 43.91 -14.77
N ASN A 194 47.96 43.69 -13.72
CA ASN A 194 49.13 44.51 -13.46
C ASN A 194 50.08 44.26 -14.64
N ALA A 195 50.14 45.24 -15.52
CA ALA A 195 51.23 45.39 -16.47
C ALA A 195 52.56 45.42 -15.71
N ASP A 196 53.60 44.91 -16.37
CA ASP A 196 55.02 44.90 -16.02
C ASP A 196 55.51 43.73 -15.16
N ALA A 197 55.93 42.65 -15.83
CA ALA A 197 57.29 42.10 -15.65
C ALA A 197 57.64 41.13 -16.79
N GLN A 198 58.82 41.37 -17.35
CA GLN A 198 59.45 40.68 -18.46
C GLN A 198 59.82 39.22 -18.14
N ALA A 199 59.85 38.40 -19.20
CA ALA A 199 60.80 37.34 -19.50
C ALA A 199 61.19 36.34 -18.40
N GLN A 200 60.84 35.06 -18.62
CA GLN A 200 61.83 33.98 -18.78
C GLN A 200 61.14 32.66 -19.16
N VAL A 201 61.52 32.13 -20.32
CA VAL A 201 61.36 30.71 -20.65
C VAL A 201 62.58 29.99 -20.09
N PRO A 202 62.39 28.85 -19.40
CA PRO A 202 63.31 27.75 -19.59
C PRO A 202 62.55 26.47 -19.96
N ALA A 203 62.96 25.89 -21.09
CA ALA A 203 62.77 24.49 -21.38
C ALA A 203 63.77 23.66 -20.57
N ALA A 204 63.31 22.59 -19.91
CA ALA A 204 63.86 21.23 -19.99
C ALA A 204 63.35 20.29 -18.89
N ALA A 205 63.10 19.05 -19.33
CA ALA A 205 63.28 17.77 -18.64
C ALA A 205 62.18 17.26 -17.67
N ALA A 206 61.38 16.34 -18.22
CA ALA A 206 61.19 14.96 -17.75
C ALA A 206 61.11 14.70 -16.24
N ALA A 207 59.91 14.35 -15.78
CA ALA A 207 59.69 13.21 -14.90
C ALA A 207 58.27 12.70 -15.14
N GLU A 208 58.17 11.50 -15.69
CA GLU A 208 56.99 10.66 -15.60
C GLU A 208 56.70 10.45 -14.11
N ASP A 209 55.48 10.74 -13.65
CA ASP A 209 54.99 10.09 -12.46
C ASP A 209 53.55 9.65 -12.66
N THR A 210 53.40 8.34 -12.49
CA THR A 210 52.23 7.55 -12.83
C THR A 210 51.48 7.33 -11.52
N VAL A 211 50.37 8.03 -11.29
CA VAL A 211 49.47 7.69 -10.17
C VAL A 211 48.00 7.68 -10.60
N VAL A 212 47.62 6.52 -11.14
CA VAL A 212 46.41 5.72 -10.85
C VAL A 212 45.10 6.48 -10.63
N SER A 213 44.23 6.43 -11.65
CA SER A 213 42.78 6.61 -11.52
C SER A 213 42.18 5.45 -10.70
N PRO A 214 41.32 5.68 -9.69
CA PRO A 214 40.66 4.62 -8.96
C PRO A 214 39.35 4.25 -9.66
N PHE A 215 39.41 3.77 -10.89
CA PHE A 215 38.29 3.06 -11.51
C PHE A 215 38.85 2.00 -12.45
N THR A 216 38.38 0.77 -12.24
CA THR A 216 38.63 -0.45 -13.02
C THR A 216 39.63 -1.42 -12.38
N THR A 217 39.11 -2.38 -11.60
CA THR A 217 39.25 -3.82 -11.89
C THR A 217 38.50 -4.65 -10.86
N ALA A 218 37.44 -5.34 -11.30
CA ALA A 218 37.10 -6.68 -10.82
C ALA A 218 36.24 -7.35 -11.91
N GLN A 219 36.89 -7.73 -13.01
CA GLN A 219 36.34 -8.69 -13.96
C GLN A 219 37.42 -9.71 -14.33
N GLY A 220 37.07 -10.98 -14.16
CA GLY A 220 37.89 -12.19 -14.35
C GLY A 220 38.10 -12.89 -13.01
N ASP A 221 37.70 -14.14 -12.77
CA ASP A 221 37.33 -15.21 -13.70
C ASP A 221 36.59 -16.33 -12.92
N GLY A 222 35.95 -17.23 -13.67
CA GLY A 222 34.90 -18.15 -13.23
C GLY A 222 35.17 -19.06 -12.02
N SER A 223 34.16 -19.16 -11.17
CA SER A 223 33.80 -20.39 -10.46
C SER A 223 32.27 -20.55 -10.42
N ASP A 224 31.83 -21.32 -11.41
CA ASP A 224 30.69 -22.23 -11.40
C ASP A 224 30.03 -22.46 -10.02
N THR A 225 28.86 -21.85 -9.81
CA THR A 225 27.89 -22.27 -8.78
C THR A 225 26.46 -22.07 -9.31
N ALA A 226 26.10 -22.87 -10.31
CA ALA A 226 24.70 -23.07 -10.65
C ALA A 226 23.97 -23.78 -9.48
N PRO A 227 22.77 -23.34 -9.08
CA PRO A 227 21.98 -24.04 -8.08
C PRO A 227 21.42 -25.34 -8.67
N THR A 228 21.76 -26.45 -8.03
CA THR A 228 21.26 -27.79 -8.30
C THR A 228 19.72 -27.84 -8.15
N PRO A 229 18.96 -28.30 -9.16
CA PRO A 229 17.56 -28.63 -8.98
C PRO A 229 17.43 -29.93 -8.17
N ARG A 230 16.93 -29.80 -6.95
CA ARG A 230 16.59 -30.92 -6.07
C ARG A 230 15.19 -31.41 -6.42
N LEU A 231 15.05 -32.39 -7.31
CA LEU A 231 13.82 -33.18 -7.46
C LEU A 231 14.15 -34.57 -8.02
N GLY A 232 14.21 -35.53 -7.10
CA GLY A 232 14.37 -36.96 -7.36
C GLY A 232 14.16 -37.72 -6.06
N GLN A 233 12.91 -38.01 -5.71
CA GLN A 233 12.56 -39.10 -4.81
C GLN A 233 12.15 -40.31 -5.67
N PRO A 234 12.64 -41.52 -5.36
CA PRO A 234 12.24 -42.73 -6.05
C PRO A 234 10.92 -43.32 -5.52
N VAL A 235 10.37 -44.17 -6.38
CA VAL A 235 9.22 -45.08 -6.33
C VAL A 235 8.98 -45.77 -4.98
#